data_AF-F9DHK2-F1
#
_entry.id   AF-F9DHK2-F1
#
_cell.length_a   1.000
_cell.length_b   1.000
_cell.length_c   1.000
_cell.angle_alpha   90.00
_cell.angle_beta   90.00
_cell.angle_gamma   90.00
#
_symmetry.space_group_name_H-M   'P 1'
#
loop_
_entity.id
_entity.type
_entity.pdbx_description
1 polymer ?
#
loop_
_entity_poly.entity_id
_entity_poly.type
_entity_poly.pdbx_seq_one_letter_code
_entity_poly.pdbx_strand_id
1 'polypeptide(L)' 'MPANIQLVFYRNPKNPKADMLVKALLNEEEATMPLPATSTPFYYRWTDFKKFYLARLNAYNQ' A
#
# COMPACT_ATOMS: atom_id res chain seq x y z
N MET A 1 -10.72 11.93 -18.61
CA MET A 1 -11.80 11.23 -17.88
C MET A 1 -11.72 9.78 -18.32
N PRO A 2 -11.40 8.77 -17.47
CA PRO A 2 -11.86 8.51 -16.09
C PRO A 2 -10.70 8.09 -15.14
N ALA A 3 -10.08 9.07 -14.48
CA ALA A 3 -8.96 8.75 -13.59
C ALA A 3 -9.44 7.97 -12.34
N ASN A 4 -8.68 6.97 -11.93
CA ASN A 4 -9.02 6.11 -10.80
C ASN A 4 -7.79 5.73 -9.97
N ILE A 5 -8.04 5.42 -8.70
CA ILE A 5 -7.04 4.86 -7.78
C ILE A 5 -7.59 3.54 -7.26
N GLN A 6 -6.76 2.51 -7.24
CA GLN A 6 -7.13 1.19 -6.72
C GLN A 6 -6.10 0.76 -5.67
N LEU A 7 -6.58 0.19 -4.56
CA LEU A 7 -5.74 -0.47 -3.57
C LEU A 7 -6.08 -1.96 -3.58
N VAL A 8 -5.13 -2.77 -4.00
CA VAL A 8 -5.29 -4.23 -4.11
C VAL A 8 -4.56 -4.91 -2.95
N PHE A 9 -5.29 -5.74 -2.21
CA PHE A 9 -4.81 -6.39 -0.99
C PHE A 9 -4.54 -7.87 -1.22
N TYR A 10 -3.40 -8.35 -0.73
CA TYR A 10 -2.97 -9.74 -0.88
C TYR A 10 -2.65 -10.35 0.48
N ARG A 11 -3.22 -11.52 0.76
CA ARG A 11 -2.88 -12.33 1.93
C ARG A 11 -2.14 -13.58 1.49
N ASN A 12 -1.12 -13.97 2.26
CA ASN A 12 -0.41 -15.20 2.03
C ASN A 12 -1.20 -16.39 2.61
N PRO A 13 -1.75 -17.30 1.77
CA PRO A 13 -2.52 -18.44 2.27
C PRO A 13 -1.64 -19.46 3.02
N LYS A 14 -0.34 -19.53 2.69
CA LYS A 14 0.62 -20.45 3.33
C LYS A 14 1.13 -19.92 4.66
N ASN A 15 0.99 -18.62 4.92
CA ASN A 15 1.34 -18.02 6.20
C ASN A 15 0.29 -16.98 6.61
N PRO A 16 -0.83 -17.41 7.23
CA PRO A 16 -1.90 -16.52 7.65
C PRO A 16 -1.50 -15.46 8.68
N LYS A 17 -0.36 -15.65 9.36
CA LYS A 17 0.20 -14.69 10.33
C LYS A 17 1.13 -13.67 9.69
N ALA A 18 1.53 -13.87 8.43
CA ALA A 18 2.31 -12.87 7.70
C ALA A 18 1.51 -11.59 7.53
N ASP A 19 2.21 -10.46 7.52
CA ASP A 19 1.56 -9.18 7.22
C ASP A 19 0.96 -9.20 5.81
N MET A 20 -0.18 -8.53 5.67
CA MET A 20 -0.87 -8.38 4.39
C MET A 20 -0.06 -7.44 3.50
N LEU A 21 -0.07 -7.70 2.20
CA LEU A 21 0.53 -6.80 1.21
C LEU A 21 -0.54 -5.92 0.57
N VAL A 22 -0.15 -4.72 0.20
CA VAL A 22 -0.95 -3.76 -0.57
C VAL A 22 -0.16 -3.28 -1.78
N LYS A 23 -0.85 -3.18 -2.92
CA LYS A 23 -0.37 -2.56 -4.16
C LYS A 23 -1.33 -1.44 -4.56
N ALA A 24 -0.80 -0.30 -4.99
CA ALA A 24 -1.62 0.80 -5.50
C ALA A 24 -1.53 0.86 -7.04
N LEU A 25 -2.67 1.09 -7.68
CA LEU A 25 -2.76 1.38 -9.11
C LEU A 25 -3.30 2.80 -9.29
N LEU A 26 -2.63 3.60 -10.11
CA LEU A 26 -3.13 4.89 -10.60
C LEU A 26 -3.47 4.72 -12.07
N ASN A 27 -4.75 4.78 -12.40
CA ASN A 27 -5.23 4.50 -13.75
C ASN A 27 -4.73 3.16 -14.29
N GLU A 28 -4.84 2.10 -13.45
CA GLU A 28 -4.43 0.73 -13.76
C GLU A 28 -2.91 0.49 -13.88
N GLU A 29 -2.07 1.53 -13.78
CA GLU A 29 -0.61 1.41 -13.74
C GLU A 29 -0.10 1.32 -12.29
N GLU A 30 0.91 0.47 -12.05
CA GLU A 30 1.54 0.39 -10.73
C GLU A 30 2.16 1.71 -10.28
N ALA A 31 1.75 2.16 -9.09
CA ALA A 31 2.33 3.33 -8.46
C ALA A 31 3.39 2.93 -7.43
N THR A 32 4.49 3.70 -7.39
CA THR A 32 5.47 3.62 -6.29
C THR A 32 5.04 4.51 -5.13
N MET A 33 5.42 4.10 -3.92
CA MET A 33 5.16 4.85 -2.70
C MET A 33 6.45 5.00 -1.89
N PRO A 34 6.60 6.08 -1.10
CA PRO A 34 7.76 6.31 -0.23
C PRO A 34 7.68 5.43 1.03
N LEU A 35 7.59 4.12 0.83
CA LEU A 35 7.48 3.08 1.86
C LEU A 35 8.68 2.13 1.75
N PRO A 36 9.02 1.39 2.82
CA PRO A 36 10.09 0.40 2.77
C PRO A 36 9.88 -0.60 1.62
N ALA A 37 10.94 -0.87 0.86
CA ALA A 37 10.91 -1.84 -0.22
C ALA A 37 10.69 -3.25 0.34
N THR A 38 9.88 -4.04 -0.36
CA THR A 38 9.80 -5.48 -0.14
C THR A 38 10.64 -6.22 -1.19
N SER A 39 10.67 -7.54 -1.12
CA SER A 39 11.33 -8.37 -2.14
C SER A 39 10.68 -8.26 -3.53
N THR A 40 9.46 -7.74 -3.62
CA THR A 40 8.70 -7.64 -4.87
C THR A 40 8.34 -6.18 -5.14
N PRO A 41 8.71 -5.61 -6.31
CA PRO A 41 8.39 -4.23 -6.66
C PRO A 41 6.89 -3.93 -6.57
N PHE A 42 6.52 -2.73 -6.12
CA PHE A 42 5.15 -2.23 -5.99
C PHE A 42 4.27 -2.92 -4.92
N TYR A 43 4.79 -3.92 -4.21
CA TYR A 43 4.12 -4.53 -3.07
C TYR A 43 4.69 -3.98 -1.78
N TYR A 44 3.82 -3.49 -0.91
CA TYR A 44 4.20 -2.89 0.38
C TYR A 44 3.47 -3.60 1.50
N ARG A 45 4.08 -3.61 2.69
CA ARG A 45 3.43 -4.12 3.89
C ARG A 45 2.28 -3.21 4.29
N TRP A 46 1.13 -3.80 4.61
CA TRP A 46 -0.05 -3.04 5.03
C TRP A 46 0.20 -2.25 6.31
N THR A 47 0.96 -2.81 7.25
CA THR A 47 1.31 -2.09 8.50
C THR A 47 2.10 -0.81 8.23
N ASP A 48 3.10 -0.87 7.34
CA ASP A 48 3.90 0.29 6.94
C ASP A 48 3.07 1.32 6.18
N PHE A 49 2.24 0.87 5.23
CA PHE A 49 1.30 1.73 4.50
C PHE A 49 0.37 2.48 5.46
N LYS A 50 -0.29 1.74 6.38
CA LYS A 50 -1.25 2.30 7.34
C LYS A 50 -0.55 3.31 8.25
N LYS A 51 0.62 2.97 8.78
CA LYS A 51 1.41 3.87 9.64
C LYS A 51 1.75 5.19 8.93
N PHE A 52 2.25 5.10 7.69
CA PHE A 52 2.64 6.28 6.92
C PHE A 52 1.46 7.20 6.60
N TYR A 53 0.37 6.66 6.04
CA TYR A 53 -0.77 7.48 5.64
C TYR A 53 -1.55 8.03 6.84
N LEU A 54 -1.67 7.29 7.95
CA LEU A 54 -2.27 7.83 9.18
C LEU A 54 -1.43 8.97 9.77
N ALA A 55 -0.10 8.83 9.81
CA ALA A 55 0.77 9.92 10.26
C ALA A 55 0.61 11.17 9.38
N ARG A 56 0.49 10.99 8.06
CA ARG A 56 0.27 12.09 7.12
C ARG A 56 -1.09 12.77 7.33
N LEU A 57 -2.16 12.00 7.55
CA LEU A 57 -3.49 12.54 7.84
C LEU A 57 -3.51 13.31 9.17
N ASN A 58 -2.86 12.78 10.20
CA ASN A 58 -2.77 13.45 11.50
C ASN A 58 -2.01 14.78 11.41
N ALA A 59 -0.93 14.83 10.62
CA ALA A 59 -0.17 16.06 10.39
C ALA A 59 -0.92 17.09 9.52
N TYR A 60 -1.92 16.66 8.74
CA TYR A 60 -2.74 17.57 7.91
C TYR A 60 -3.84 18.28 8.71
N ASN A 61 -4.30 17.68 9.81
CA ASN A 61 -5.33 18.24 10.68
C ASN A 61 -4.77 19.13 11.80
N GLN A 62 -3.52 19.59 11.68
CA GLN A 62 -2.83 20.53 12.57
C GLN A 62 -2.62 21.85 11.85
#